data_AF-A0A0E0JED9-F1
#
_entry.id   AF-A0A0E0JED9-F1
#
_cell.length_a   1.000
_cell.length_b   1.000
_cell.length_c   1.000
_cell.angle_alpha   90.00
_cell.angle_beta   90.00
_cell.angle_gamma   90.00
#
_symmetry.space_group_name_H-M   'P 1'
#
loop_
_entity.id
_entity.type
_entity.pdbx_description
1 polymer ?
#
loop_
_entity_poly.entity_id
_entity_poly.type
_entity_poly.pdbx_seq_one_letter_code
_entity_poly.pdbx_strand_id
1 'polypeptide(L)'
;MELSASLSGHPIIVEKLQEQINPAAPLRVVALYLPPEASLEQHLSSQVTTIEHLEMALNPLFTVTFNVSGRDNYGDFIAGIRSRVANPRHFSHNRPVLPPVEPNVPPRRWFHVVLQTQTAALTLATRADNLYLEGFRSSDGTWWELTRGLIAGATYVGFGGSYPELVRDTDKLVEVPLGPQPMTQAVNTLAARTPADLANGTAQQRAKESVTALLLMVNEAVRFLTVAERVAGFMHPKAAMKSGVITADMKKQVNGWQDLSKALLTMDALQLEDSKSASKNKKVDTKKMAEEKNSWEAAEKLAVEAAKAVGILLFVEKVPAGMTKAKALQLFRGN
;
A
#
# COMPACT_ATOMS: atom_id res chain seq x y z
N MET A 1 -0.63 -31.30 63.67
CA MET A 1 -1.11 -32.11 62.53
C MET A 1 -0.23 -31.71 61.37
N GLU A 2 0.74 -32.57 61.08
CA GLU A 2 1.77 -32.38 60.04
C GLU A 2 1.15 -32.43 58.64
N LEU A 3 1.70 -31.64 57.72
CA LEU A 3 2.23 -32.17 56.46
C LEU A 3 3.14 -31.12 55.81
N SER A 4 4.42 -31.41 55.86
CA SER A 4 5.48 -30.80 55.05
C SER A 4 5.35 -31.23 53.59
N ALA A 5 5.52 -30.31 52.65
CA ALA A 5 6.08 -30.62 51.34
C ALA A 5 6.98 -29.46 50.90
N SER A 6 8.28 -29.71 51.02
CA SER A 6 9.36 -28.95 50.40
C SER A 6 9.29 -29.14 48.88
N LEU A 7 9.28 -28.04 48.12
CA LEU A 7 9.81 -28.01 46.76
C LEU A 7 10.73 -26.79 46.64
N SER A 8 12.00 -27.06 46.89
CA SER A 8 13.15 -26.29 46.41
C SER A 8 13.10 -26.15 44.88
N GLY A 9 13.22 -24.92 44.37
CA GLY A 9 13.27 -24.69 42.92
C GLY A 9 13.35 -23.20 42.55
N HIS A 10 14.54 -22.64 42.72
CA HIS A 10 15.10 -21.41 42.12
C HIS A 10 14.20 -20.17 41.85
N PRO A 11 14.36 -19.08 42.64
CA PRO A 11 13.93 -17.75 42.27
C PRO A 11 15.06 -17.05 41.48
N ILE A 12 15.20 -17.25 40.17
CA ILE A 12 16.29 -16.58 39.41
C ILE A 12 15.90 -16.20 37.97
N ILE A 13 14.73 -15.61 37.69
CA ILE A 13 14.55 -14.84 36.43
C ILE A 13 13.58 -13.64 36.61
N VAL A 14 13.61 -12.97 37.77
CA VAL A 14 12.90 -11.68 37.94
C VAL A 14 13.89 -10.55 38.24
N GLU A 15 15.04 -10.84 38.85
CA GLU A 15 16.04 -9.82 39.19
C GLU A 15 16.82 -9.28 37.97
N LYS A 16 17.06 -10.09 36.93
CA LYS A 16 17.94 -9.68 35.82
C LYS A 16 17.30 -8.77 34.76
N LEU A 17 15.98 -8.62 34.74
CA LEU A 17 15.29 -7.74 33.78
C LEU A 17 15.03 -6.34 34.34
N GLN A 18 15.14 -6.14 35.66
CA GLN A 18 14.80 -4.87 36.28
C GLN A 18 15.98 -3.88 36.34
N GLU A 19 17.22 -4.38 36.23
CA GLU A 19 18.43 -3.54 36.19
C GLU A 19 18.64 -2.81 34.85
N GLN A 20 17.93 -3.19 33.77
CA GLN A 20 18.12 -2.58 32.45
C GLN A 20 17.08 -1.54 32.02
N ILE A 21 15.97 -1.33 32.77
CA ILE A 21 14.85 -0.57 32.19
C ILE A 21 14.42 0.68 32.99
N ASN A 22 14.33 0.71 34.32
CA ASN A 22 14.12 1.97 35.09
C ASN A 22 14.07 1.72 36.61
N PRO A 23 14.95 2.29 37.45
CA PRO A 23 14.93 2.05 38.90
C PRO A 23 13.80 2.75 39.68
N ALA A 24 12.94 3.54 39.03
CA ALA A 24 11.96 4.41 39.72
C ALA A 24 10.47 4.08 39.50
N ALA A 25 10.11 2.94 38.88
CA ALA A 25 8.70 2.59 38.65
C ALA A 25 8.10 1.77 39.83
N PRO A 26 6.94 2.14 40.40
CA PRO A 26 6.31 1.37 41.47
C PRO A 26 5.69 0.06 40.96
N LEU A 27 5.91 -1.02 41.73
CA LEU A 27 5.41 -2.38 41.48
C LEU A 27 3.87 -2.41 41.40
N ARG A 28 3.33 -2.76 40.22
CA ARG A 28 1.97 -3.28 40.10
C ARG A 28 2.04 -4.80 40.04
N VAL A 29 1.63 -5.47 41.11
CA VAL A 29 1.41 -6.92 41.12
C VAL A 29 0.13 -7.20 40.34
N VAL A 30 0.26 -7.51 39.05
CA VAL A 30 -0.81 -8.15 38.28
C VAL A 30 -0.64 -9.65 38.46
N ALA A 31 -1.55 -10.28 39.20
CA ALA A 31 -1.64 -11.74 39.26
C ALA A 31 -2.10 -12.25 37.89
N LEU A 32 -1.14 -12.54 37.00
CA LEU A 32 -1.41 -13.20 35.73
C LEU A 32 -1.55 -14.70 36.01
N TYR A 33 -2.72 -15.26 35.68
CA TYR A 33 -2.91 -16.69 35.61
C TYR A 33 -1.98 -17.24 34.53
N LEU A 34 -0.87 -17.88 34.94
CA LEU A 34 0.12 -18.43 34.03
C LEU A 34 -0.47 -19.67 33.33
N PRO A 35 -0.60 -19.66 31.99
CA PRO A 35 -0.93 -20.88 31.26
C PRO A 35 0.28 -21.84 31.29
N PRO A 36 0.06 -23.15 31.08
CA PRO A 36 1.13 -24.16 31.10
C PRO A 36 2.26 -23.78 30.12
N GLU A 37 3.52 -24.08 30.46
CA GLU A 37 4.74 -23.58 29.79
C GLU A 37 4.73 -23.67 28.26
N ALA A 38 4.17 -24.75 27.68
CA ALA A 38 4.02 -24.89 26.22
C ALA A 38 3.13 -23.80 25.58
N SER A 39 2.14 -23.30 26.31
CA SER A 39 1.29 -22.19 25.91
C SER A 39 1.99 -20.84 26.10
N LEU A 40 2.94 -20.71 27.02
CA LEU A 40 3.70 -19.46 27.21
C LEU A 40 4.71 -19.28 26.07
N GLU A 41 5.43 -20.33 25.69
CA GLU A 41 6.37 -20.28 24.56
C GLU A 41 5.65 -20.06 23.21
N GLN A 42 4.52 -20.74 22.97
CA GLN A 42 3.71 -20.47 21.77
C GLN A 42 3.14 -19.06 21.77
N HIS A 43 2.68 -18.57 22.93
CA HIS A 43 2.15 -17.22 23.04
C HIS A 43 3.24 -16.16 22.80
N LEU A 44 4.40 -16.29 23.45
CA LEU A 44 5.54 -15.39 23.25
C LEU A 44 6.07 -15.43 21.82
N SER A 45 6.22 -16.63 21.22
CA SER A 45 6.63 -16.78 19.82
C SER A 45 5.64 -16.12 18.85
N SER A 46 4.33 -16.26 19.10
CA SER A 46 3.29 -15.58 18.32
C SER A 46 3.32 -14.06 18.45
N GLN A 47 3.63 -13.53 19.64
CA GLN A 47 3.76 -12.09 19.87
C GLN A 47 5.00 -11.52 19.20
N VAL A 48 6.16 -12.18 19.33
CA VAL A 48 7.41 -11.79 18.65
C VAL A 48 7.22 -11.78 17.14
N THR A 49 6.63 -12.84 16.59
CA THR A 49 6.29 -12.93 15.16
C THR A 49 5.35 -11.79 14.74
N THR A 50 4.37 -11.42 15.58
CA THR A 50 3.45 -10.31 15.29
C THR A 50 4.17 -8.97 15.30
N ILE A 51 5.08 -8.73 16.26
CA ILE A 51 5.85 -7.49 16.37
C ILE A 51 6.80 -7.34 15.17
N GLU A 52 7.56 -8.38 14.82
CA GLU A 52 8.46 -8.36 13.65
C GLU A 52 7.70 -8.04 12.35
N HIS A 53 6.50 -8.60 12.18
CA HIS A 53 5.68 -8.32 11.01
C HIS A 53 5.18 -6.87 10.95
N LEU A 54 4.80 -6.28 12.08
CA LEU A 54 4.34 -4.89 12.16
C LEU A 54 5.49 -3.89 11.97
N GLU A 55 6.73 -4.27 12.31
CA GLU A 55 7.93 -3.46 12.08
C GLU A 55 8.37 -3.42 10.61
N MET A 56 7.85 -4.30 9.75
CA MET A 56 8.24 -4.32 8.33
C MET A 56 7.85 -3.05 7.59
N ALA A 57 6.82 -2.32 8.05
CA ALA A 57 6.47 -1.02 7.50
C ALA A 57 7.56 0.05 7.75
N LEU A 58 8.41 -0.15 8.75
CA LEU A 58 9.53 0.74 9.10
C LEU A 58 10.83 0.38 8.37
N ASN A 59 10.88 -0.79 7.71
CA ASN A 59 12.02 -1.32 6.97
C ASN A 59 11.69 -1.41 5.47
N PRO A 60 11.67 -0.28 4.74
CA PRO A 60 11.23 -0.26 3.35
C PRO A 60 12.21 -0.99 2.42
N LEU A 61 11.68 -1.65 1.38
CA LEU A 61 12.47 -2.23 0.29
C LEU A 61 13.33 -1.18 -0.42
N PHE A 62 12.82 0.05 -0.51
CA PHE A 62 13.53 1.21 -1.00
C PHE A 62 12.82 2.49 -0.53
N THR A 63 13.57 3.59 -0.56
CA THR A 63 13.04 4.94 -0.37
C THR A 63 13.25 5.73 -1.65
N VAL A 64 12.24 6.50 -2.04
CA VAL A 64 12.34 7.52 -3.10
C VAL A 64 12.02 8.88 -2.52
N THR A 65 12.72 9.91 -2.99
CA THR A 65 12.52 11.28 -2.56
C THR A 65 12.05 12.12 -3.74
N PHE A 66 11.11 13.03 -3.50
CA PHE A 66 10.68 14.05 -4.44
C PHE A 66 10.67 15.41 -3.76
N ASN A 67 11.45 16.35 -4.28
CA ASN A 67 11.46 17.72 -3.84
C ASN A 67 10.37 18.52 -4.58
N VAL A 68 9.26 18.78 -3.88
CA VAL A 68 8.08 19.48 -4.37
C VAL A 68 8.40 20.92 -4.79
N SER A 69 9.35 21.55 -4.11
CA SER A 69 9.80 22.92 -4.39
C SER A 69 11.04 22.97 -5.30
N GLY A 70 11.55 21.80 -5.70
CA GLY A 70 12.80 21.64 -6.42
C GLY A 70 12.64 21.64 -7.94
N ARG A 71 13.69 21.19 -8.61
CA ARG A 71 13.70 20.96 -10.07
C ARG A 71 13.55 19.48 -10.43
N ASP A 72 13.12 18.66 -9.46
CA ASP A 72 12.95 17.24 -9.65
C ASP A 72 11.92 16.97 -10.75
N ASN A 73 12.23 16.04 -11.64
CA ASN A 73 11.31 15.64 -12.68
C ASN A 73 10.27 14.69 -12.08
N TYR A 74 9.04 15.20 -11.95
CA TYR A 74 7.91 14.43 -11.42
C TYR A 74 7.63 13.16 -12.24
N GLY A 75 7.78 13.21 -13.57
CA GLY A 75 7.60 12.04 -14.43
C GLY A 75 8.61 10.93 -14.13
N ASP A 76 9.89 11.30 -13.98
CA ASP A 76 10.97 10.37 -13.65
C ASP A 76 10.79 9.78 -12.25
N PHE A 77 10.35 10.59 -11.28
CA PHE A 77 10.00 10.15 -9.94
C PHE A 77 8.93 9.05 -9.95
N ILE A 78 7.81 9.28 -10.64
CA ILE A 78 6.71 8.30 -10.74
C ILE A 78 7.15 7.05 -11.52
N ALA A 79 7.87 7.21 -12.64
CA ALA A 79 8.38 6.09 -13.43
C ALA A 79 9.37 5.22 -12.63
N GLY A 80 10.24 5.85 -11.84
CA GLY A 80 11.19 5.17 -10.96
C GLY A 80 10.49 4.29 -9.91
N ILE A 81 9.39 4.75 -9.32
CA ILE A 81 8.58 3.93 -8.41
C ILE A 81 8.04 2.70 -9.15
N ARG A 82 7.36 2.90 -10.29
CA ARG A 82 6.77 1.79 -11.09
C ARG A 82 7.81 0.72 -11.39
N SER A 83 9.01 1.11 -11.81
CA SER A 83 10.08 0.17 -12.15
C SER A 83 10.56 -0.67 -10.95
N ARG A 84 10.55 -0.11 -9.73
CA ARG A 84 11.07 -0.79 -8.53
C ARG A 84 10.05 -1.70 -7.86
N VAL A 85 8.76 -1.39 -7.98
CA VAL A 85 7.67 -2.23 -7.41
C VAL A 85 7.21 -3.34 -8.34
N ALA A 86 7.50 -3.23 -9.64
CA ALA A 86 7.08 -4.19 -10.66
C ALA A 86 7.63 -5.61 -10.40
N ASN A 87 6.86 -6.61 -10.83
CA ASN A 87 7.40 -7.95 -11.05
C ASN A 87 8.19 -7.94 -12.36
N PRO A 88 9.53 -8.12 -12.32
CA PRO A 88 10.37 -8.02 -13.52
C PRO A 88 10.13 -9.14 -14.54
N ARG A 89 9.30 -10.15 -14.21
CA ARG A 89 8.97 -11.28 -15.08
C ARG A 89 7.49 -11.32 -15.46
N HIS A 90 6.73 -10.26 -15.18
CA HIS A 90 5.30 -10.21 -15.52
C HIS A 90 4.91 -8.84 -16.06
N PHE A 91 4.61 -8.80 -17.36
CA PHE A 91 4.17 -7.63 -18.09
C PHE A 91 2.90 -7.97 -18.88
N SER A 92 2.04 -6.97 -19.04
CA SER A 92 0.85 -7.03 -19.89
C SER A 92 0.88 -5.84 -20.83
N HIS A 93 0.87 -6.05 -22.14
CA HIS A 93 0.90 -4.97 -23.14
C HIS A 93 2.00 -3.92 -22.89
N ASN A 94 3.22 -4.37 -22.59
CA ASN A 94 4.38 -3.54 -22.20
C ASN A 94 4.17 -2.67 -20.94
N ARG A 95 3.17 -2.99 -20.11
CA ARG A 95 2.95 -2.38 -18.81
C ARG A 95 3.41 -3.33 -17.70
N PRO A 96 4.11 -2.84 -16.67
CA PRO A 96 4.50 -3.67 -15.54
C PRO A 96 3.27 -4.17 -14.78
N VAL A 97 3.38 -5.36 -14.19
CA VAL A 97 2.39 -5.90 -13.25
C VAL A 97 3.03 -5.98 -11.87
N LEU A 98 2.31 -5.59 -10.82
CA LEU A 98 2.76 -5.80 -9.44
C LEU A 98 2.88 -7.30 -9.14
N PRO A 99 3.80 -7.71 -8.25
CA PRO A 99 3.75 -9.07 -7.71
C PRO A 99 2.46 -9.25 -6.88
N PRO A 100 1.92 -10.47 -6.78
CA PRO A 100 0.75 -10.72 -5.96
C PRO A 100 0.98 -10.38 -4.47
N VAL A 101 -0.09 -10.01 -3.78
CA VAL A 101 -0.13 -10.02 -2.32
C VAL A 101 0.14 -11.44 -1.83
N GLU A 102 1.14 -11.59 -0.97
CA GLU A 102 1.53 -12.90 -0.46
C GLU A 102 0.44 -13.50 0.44
N PRO A 103 0.09 -14.79 0.27
CA PRO A 103 -0.97 -15.41 1.04
C PRO A 103 -0.49 -15.77 2.45
N ASN A 104 -1.41 -15.76 3.42
CA ASN A 104 -1.21 -16.26 4.79
C ASN A 104 -0.11 -15.56 5.61
N VAL A 105 0.30 -14.35 5.20
CA VAL A 105 1.24 -13.51 5.95
C VAL A 105 0.72 -12.07 6.02
N PRO A 106 1.03 -11.32 7.09
CA PRO A 106 0.80 -9.88 7.13
C PRO A 106 1.54 -9.15 5.99
N PRO A 107 1.13 -7.92 5.63
CA PRO A 107 1.84 -7.12 4.64
C PRO A 107 3.30 -6.89 5.04
N ARG A 108 4.22 -7.45 4.25
CA ARG A 108 5.66 -7.40 4.51
C ARG A 108 6.49 -6.68 3.46
N ARG A 109 5.87 -6.21 2.38
CA ARG A 109 6.56 -5.52 1.28
C ARG A 109 6.13 -4.07 1.27
N TRP A 110 7.04 -3.20 1.67
CA TRP A 110 6.80 -1.77 1.85
C TRP A 110 7.84 -0.95 1.09
N PHE A 111 7.50 0.26 0.70
CA PHE A 111 8.45 1.26 0.25
C PHE A 111 8.07 2.62 0.84
N HIS A 112 9.06 3.49 0.97
CA HIS A 112 8.83 4.84 1.47
C HIS A 112 8.90 5.87 0.34
N VAL A 113 8.01 6.84 0.41
CA VAL A 113 8.07 8.06 -0.40
C VAL A 113 8.34 9.23 0.54
N VAL A 114 9.43 9.94 0.33
CA VAL A 114 9.76 11.16 1.06
C VAL A 114 9.44 12.36 0.19
N LEU A 115 8.48 13.17 0.61
CA LEU A 115 8.14 14.42 -0.05
C LEU A 115 8.78 15.58 0.72
N GLN A 116 9.58 16.38 0.02
CA GLN A 116 10.31 17.51 0.62
C GLN A 116 9.77 18.84 0.10
N THR A 117 9.52 19.77 1.01
CA THR A 117 9.27 21.18 0.72
C THR A 117 10.47 21.99 1.23
N GLN A 118 10.42 23.31 1.07
CA GLN A 118 11.44 24.19 1.65
C GLN A 118 11.51 24.10 3.18
N THR A 119 10.43 23.71 3.86
CA THR A 119 10.28 23.82 5.32
C THR A 119 9.97 22.50 6.02
N ALA A 120 9.65 21.44 5.29
CA ALA A 120 9.24 20.18 5.88
C ALA A 120 9.62 18.98 5.00
N ALA A 121 9.73 17.82 5.64
CA ALA A 121 9.78 16.53 4.95
C ALA A 121 8.68 15.64 5.53
N LEU A 122 7.98 14.91 4.66
CA LEU A 122 6.95 13.95 5.02
C LEU A 122 7.34 12.59 4.45
N THR A 123 7.36 11.56 5.28
CA THR A 123 7.56 10.17 4.82
C THR A 123 6.22 9.48 4.72
N LEU A 124 5.94 8.80 3.61
CA LEU A 124 4.76 7.99 3.38
C LEU A 124 5.15 6.51 3.39
N ALA A 125 4.44 5.67 4.14
CA ALA A 125 4.57 4.22 4.11
C ALA A 125 3.54 3.62 3.16
N THR A 126 4.01 3.08 2.04
CA THR A 126 3.16 2.51 0.99
C THR A 126 3.48 1.04 0.77
N ARG A 127 2.45 0.21 0.63
CA ARG A 127 2.60 -1.21 0.30
C ARG A 127 3.10 -1.40 -1.14
N ALA A 128 4.09 -2.27 -1.32
CA ALA A 128 4.71 -2.56 -2.62
C ALA A 128 4.01 -3.67 -3.43
N ASP A 129 2.89 -4.21 -2.94
CA ASP A 129 2.10 -5.26 -3.60
C ASP A 129 0.75 -4.76 -4.14
N ASN A 130 0.18 -3.72 -3.54
CA ASN A 130 -1.08 -3.09 -3.98
C ASN A 130 -1.05 -1.56 -4.01
N LEU A 131 0.08 -0.92 -3.67
CA LEU A 131 0.25 0.54 -3.66
C LEU A 131 -0.70 1.28 -2.71
N TYR A 132 -1.17 0.64 -1.65
CA TYR A 132 -1.99 1.30 -0.64
C TYR A 132 -1.09 2.14 0.28
N LEU A 133 -1.48 3.40 0.48
CA LEU A 133 -0.91 4.24 1.52
C LEU A 133 -1.52 3.82 2.86
N GLU A 134 -0.68 3.41 3.80
CA GLU A 134 -1.15 2.93 5.11
C GLU A 134 -0.66 3.80 6.26
N GLY A 135 0.27 4.72 6.00
CA GLY A 135 0.69 5.67 7.01
C GLY A 135 1.63 6.75 6.53
N PHE A 136 1.89 7.71 7.40
CA PHE A 136 2.85 8.79 7.17
C PHE A 136 3.55 9.18 8.46
N ARG A 137 4.77 9.72 8.36
CA ARG A 137 5.56 10.18 9.50
C ARG A 137 5.65 11.70 9.53
N SER A 138 5.11 12.31 10.59
CA SER A 138 5.20 13.76 10.84
C SER A 138 6.61 14.16 11.32
N SER A 139 6.88 15.47 11.33
CA SER A 139 8.19 16.05 11.68
C SER A 139 8.61 15.78 13.12
N ASP A 140 7.66 15.56 14.03
CA ASP A 140 7.92 15.15 15.42
C ASP A 140 8.34 13.68 15.55
N GLY A 141 8.38 12.95 14.43
CA GLY A 141 8.74 11.54 14.36
C GLY A 141 7.56 10.58 14.53
N THR A 142 6.36 11.07 14.83
CA THR A 142 5.16 10.25 15.01
C THR A 142 4.77 9.57 13.71
N TRP A 143 4.62 8.25 13.75
CA TRP A 143 3.98 7.50 12.68
C TRP A 143 2.47 7.54 12.86
N TRP A 144 1.77 7.98 11.83
CA TRP A 144 0.33 7.98 11.71
C TRP A 144 -0.09 6.83 10.80
N GLU A 145 -1.01 5.99 11.24
CA GLU A 145 -1.56 4.90 10.43
C GLU A 145 -3.00 5.17 10.00
N LEU A 146 -3.32 4.73 8.78
CA LEU A 146 -4.65 4.77 8.17
C LEU A 146 -5.42 3.46 8.40
N THR A 147 -4.73 2.39 8.79
CA THR A 147 -5.34 1.13 9.20
C THR A 147 -4.90 0.84 10.63
N ARG A 148 -5.86 0.64 11.54
CA ARG A 148 -5.57 0.50 12.97
C ARG A 148 -4.77 -0.78 13.24
N GLY A 149 -3.64 -0.65 13.93
CA GLY A 149 -2.74 -1.73 14.32
C GLY A 149 -1.96 -2.33 13.17
N LEU A 150 -1.72 -1.58 12.08
CA LEU A 150 -0.99 -2.08 10.91
C LEU A 150 0.50 -1.70 10.93
N ILE A 151 0.86 -0.58 11.56
CA ILE A 151 2.25 -0.12 11.66
C ILE A 151 2.68 -0.15 13.13
N ALA A 152 3.79 -0.85 13.43
CA ALA A 152 4.30 -0.94 14.80
C ALA A 152 4.55 0.45 15.41
N GLY A 153 3.97 0.68 16.59
CA GLY A 153 4.14 1.94 17.33
C GLY A 153 3.44 3.16 16.70
N ALA A 154 2.65 2.98 15.64
CA ALA A 154 1.92 4.07 15.02
C ALA A 154 0.66 4.49 15.81
N THR A 155 0.27 5.74 15.61
CA THR A 155 -0.99 6.30 16.12
C THR A 155 -2.03 6.30 15.01
N TYR A 156 -3.19 5.67 15.24
CA TYR A 156 -4.28 5.71 14.29
C TYR A 156 -4.76 7.16 14.06
N VAL A 157 -4.80 7.58 12.79
CA VAL A 157 -5.09 8.98 12.41
C VAL A 157 -6.55 9.37 12.63
N GLY A 158 -7.44 8.40 12.89
CA GLY A 158 -8.86 8.63 13.13
C GLY A 158 -9.74 8.48 11.87
N PHE A 159 -9.18 8.03 10.75
CA PHE A 159 -9.89 7.71 9.50
C PHE A 159 -9.06 6.76 8.64
N GLY A 160 -9.73 5.99 7.77
CA GLY A 160 -9.11 5.12 6.79
C GLY A 160 -8.61 5.81 5.52
N GLY A 161 -7.77 5.12 4.77
CA GLY A 161 -7.19 5.59 3.50
C GLY A 161 -8.10 5.45 2.28
N SER A 162 -9.34 5.00 2.44
CA SER A 162 -10.29 4.83 1.34
C SER A 162 -10.94 6.16 0.96
N TYR A 163 -11.19 6.39 -0.33
CA TYR A 163 -11.86 7.62 -0.78
C TYR A 163 -13.24 7.86 -0.13
N PRO A 164 -14.10 6.85 0.09
CA PRO A 164 -15.32 7.03 0.86
C PRO A 164 -15.08 7.59 2.27
N GLU A 165 -13.99 7.24 2.95
CA GLU A 165 -13.68 7.79 4.27
C GLU A 165 -13.05 9.19 4.23
N LEU A 166 -12.29 9.48 3.17
CA LEU A 166 -11.57 10.73 3.00
C LEU A 166 -12.46 11.87 2.47
N VAL A 167 -13.23 11.61 1.41
CA VAL A 167 -14.05 12.61 0.72
C VAL A 167 -15.55 12.39 0.87
N ARG A 168 -15.99 11.33 1.57
CA ARG A 168 -17.40 10.89 1.78
C ARG A 168 -18.08 10.37 0.51
N ASP A 169 -17.77 10.97 -0.62
CA ASP A 169 -18.30 10.65 -1.92
C ASP A 169 -17.17 10.67 -2.95
N THR A 170 -16.93 9.54 -3.61
CA THR A 170 -15.86 9.41 -4.60
C THR A 170 -16.08 10.31 -5.83
N ASP A 171 -17.30 10.82 -6.04
CA ASP A 171 -17.57 11.80 -7.09
C ASP A 171 -16.84 13.12 -6.85
N LYS A 172 -16.48 13.43 -5.60
CA LYS A 172 -15.74 14.64 -5.23
C LYS A 172 -14.25 14.59 -5.55
N LEU A 173 -13.72 13.47 -6.07
CA LEU A 173 -12.33 13.40 -6.49
C LEU A 173 -11.98 14.41 -7.59
N VAL A 174 -12.97 14.81 -8.41
CA VAL A 174 -12.81 15.84 -9.44
C VAL A 174 -12.75 17.26 -8.89
N GLU A 175 -12.91 17.45 -7.58
CA GLU A 175 -12.82 18.75 -6.91
C GLU A 175 -11.48 18.93 -6.18
N VAL A 176 -10.68 17.87 -6.06
CA VAL A 176 -9.43 17.88 -5.28
C VAL A 176 -8.35 18.66 -6.05
N PRO A 177 -7.83 19.76 -5.49
CA PRO A 177 -6.81 20.57 -6.16
C PRO A 177 -5.47 19.84 -6.18
N LEU A 178 -4.84 19.79 -7.35
CA LEU A 178 -3.56 19.15 -7.62
C LEU A 178 -2.57 20.16 -8.20
N GLY A 179 -1.29 19.95 -7.93
CA GLY A 179 -0.19 20.79 -8.42
C GLY A 179 0.85 21.07 -7.33
N PRO A 180 1.86 21.91 -7.62
CA PRO A 180 2.97 22.17 -6.71
C PRO A 180 2.52 22.75 -5.35
N GLN A 181 1.65 23.75 -5.39
CA GLN A 181 1.16 24.41 -4.17
C GLN A 181 0.24 23.50 -3.34
N PRO A 182 -0.78 22.83 -3.91
CA PRO A 182 -1.56 21.84 -3.16
C PRO A 182 -0.71 20.72 -2.54
N MET A 183 0.29 20.21 -3.27
CA MET A 183 1.21 19.20 -2.73
C MET A 183 2.04 19.76 -1.57
N THR A 184 2.58 20.98 -1.71
CA THR A 184 3.33 21.66 -0.64
C THR A 184 2.48 21.85 0.61
N GLN A 185 1.22 22.29 0.46
CA GLN A 185 0.28 22.47 1.56
C GLN A 185 -0.05 21.15 2.24
N ALA A 186 -0.29 20.08 1.48
CA ALA A 186 -0.55 18.76 2.02
C ALA A 186 0.64 18.21 2.80
N VAL A 187 1.86 18.35 2.26
CA VAL A 187 3.10 17.95 2.95
C VAL A 187 3.26 18.71 4.26
N ASN A 188 3.17 20.04 4.23
CA ASN A 188 3.34 20.87 5.42
C ASN A 188 2.27 20.57 6.48
N THR A 189 1.02 20.33 6.06
CA THR A 189 -0.10 20.00 6.97
C THR A 189 0.14 18.68 7.69
N LEU A 190 0.48 17.62 6.95
CA LEU A 190 0.70 16.30 7.55
C LEU A 190 2.02 16.24 8.34
N ALA A 191 3.05 16.96 7.90
CA ALA A 191 4.32 17.03 8.60
C ALA A 191 4.20 17.79 9.94
N ALA A 192 3.32 18.78 10.04
CA ALA A 192 3.08 19.54 11.27
C ALA A 192 2.09 18.87 12.25
N ARG A 193 1.48 17.74 11.85
CA ARG A 193 0.45 17.07 12.64
C ARG A 193 1.01 16.52 13.94
N THR A 194 0.25 16.67 15.03
CA THR A 194 0.58 16.18 16.37
C THR A 194 -0.58 15.39 17.00
N PRO A 195 -0.35 14.58 18.05
CA PRO A 195 -1.43 13.88 18.78
C PRO A 195 -2.58 14.77 19.25
N ALA A 196 -2.32 16.05 19.56
CA ALA A 196 -3.35 17.01 19.97
C ALA A 196 -4.40 17.27 18.88
N ASP A 197 -4.05 17.08 17.60
CA ASP A 197 -4.94 17.31 16.46
C ASP A 197 -6.04 16.26 16.32
N LEU A 198 -5.92 15.11 17.00
CA LEU A 198 -6.92 14.03 16.95
C LEU A 198 -8.30 14.49 17.45
N ALA A 199 -8.32 15.35 18.47
CA ALA A 199 -9.55 15.90 19.03
C ALA A 199 -10.11 17.09 18.22
N ASN A 200 -9.35 17.62 17.27
CA ASN A 200 -9.71 18.81 16.51
C ASN A 200 -10.33 18.43 15.15
N GLY A 201 -11.66 18.58 15.04
CA GLY A 201 -12.40 18.25 13.81
C GLY A 201 -11.92 19.01 12.57
N THR A 202 -11.44 20.24 12.72
CA THR A 202 -10.88 21.01 11.59
C THR A 202 -9.54 20.45 11.16
N ALA A 203 -8.67 20.07 12.10
CA ALA A 203 -7.40 19.43 11.80
C ALA A 203 -7.59 18.05 11.15
N GLN A 204 -8.58 17.28 11.61
CA GLN A 204 -8.98 16.02 10.98
C GLN A 204 -9.41 16.22 9.52
N GLN A 205 -10.23 17.23 9.25
CA GLN A 205 -10.69 17.51 7.89
C GLN A 205 -9.53 17.91 6.96
N ARG A 206 -8.64 18.80 7.42
CA ARG A 206 -7.43 19.18 6.65
C ARG A 206 -6.50 17.99 6.41
N ALA A 207 -6.38 17.08 7.38
CA ALA A 207 -5.59 15.86 7.21
C ALA A 207 -6.20 14.95 6.14
N LYS A 208 -7.53 14.76 6.11
CA LYS A 208 -8.21 13.99 5.05
C LYS A 208 -7.99 14.58 3.66
N GLU A 209 -8.13 15.90 3.52
CA GLU A 209 -7.88 16.61 2.27
C GLU A 209 -6.43 16.46 1.81
N SER A 210 -5.48 16.58 2.74
CA SER A 210 -4.06 16.42 2.47
C SER A 210 -3.71 15.00 2.04
N VAL A 211 -4.23 13.98 2.74
CA VAL A 211 -4.06 12.57 2.36
C VAL A 211 -4.66 12.31 0.98
N THR A 212 -5.85 12.86 0.69
CA THR A 212 -6.50 12.71 -0.63
C THR A 212 -5.65 13.30 -1.76
N ALA A 213 -5.13 14.51 -1.57
CA ALA A 213 -4.27 15.16 -2.55
C ALA A 213 -3.00 14.34 -2.81
N LEU A 214 -2.35 13.83 -1.76
CA LEU A 214 -1.14 13.01 -1.90
C LEU A 214 -1.42 11.64 -2.52
N LEU A 215 -2.56 11.00 -2.20
CA LEU A 215 -2.98 9.76 -2.86
C LEU A 215 -3.09 9.97 -4.38
N LEU A 216 -3.75 11.04 -4.82
CA LEU A 216 -3.89 11.35 -6.25
C LEU A 216 -2.54 11.65 -6.91
N MET A 217 -1.68 12.44 -6.26
CA MET A 217 -0.40 12.88 -6.84
C MET A 217 0.76 11.91 -6.63
N VAL A 218 0.59 10.82 -5.89
CA VAL A 218 1.62 9.79 -5.69
C VAL A 218 1.06 8.43 -6.07
N ASN A 219 0.14 7.88 -5.28
CA ASN A 219 -0.34 6.51 -5.45
C ASN A 219 -1.11 6.32 -6.77
N GLU A 220 -2.09 7.18 -7.07
CA GLU A 220 -2.84 7.09 -8.33
C GLU A 220 -1.99 7.47 -9.53
N ALA A 221 -1.07 8.41 -9.39
CA ALA A 221 -0.09 8.71 -10.42
C ALA A 221 0.82 7.50 -10.69
N VAL A 222 1.23 6.72 -9.68
CA VAL A 222 1.95 5.46 -9.93
C VAL A 222 1.05 4.46 -10.67
N ARG A 223 -0.22 4.33 -10.27
CA ARG A 223 -1.19 3.39 -10.87
C ARG A 223 -1.59 3.76 -12.30
N PHE A 224 -1.63 5.04 -12.67
CA PHE A 224 -2.17 5.53 -13.94
C PHE A 224 -1.24 6.53 -14.65
N LEU A 225 -1.00 6.28 -15.95
CA LEU A 225 -0.34 7.23 -16.85
C LEU A 225 -1.13 8.53 -16.97
N THR A 226 -2.44 8.43 -17.16
CA THR A 226 -3.34 9.59 -17.33
C THR A 226 -3.25 10.55 -16.15
N VAL A 227 -3.27 10.03 -14.91
CA VAL A 227 -3.11 10.82 -13.70
C VAL A 227 -1.70 11.39 -13.60
N ALA A 228 -0.66 10.59 -13.85
CA ALA A 228 0.72 11.06 -13.82
C ALA A 228 0.99 12.19 -14.82
N GLU A 229 0.52 12.06 -16.06
CA GLU A 229 0.67 13.07 -17.12
C GLU A 229 -0.09 14.35 -16.76
N ARG A 230 -1.30 14.20 -16.20
CA ARG A 230 -2.10 15.34 -15.72
C ARG A 230 -1.36 16.12 -14.64
N VAL A 231 -0.82 15.44 -13.63
CA VAL A 231 -0.07 16.07 -12.54
C VAL A 231 1.26 16.63 -13.04
N ALA A 232 1.99 15.92 -13.91
CA ALA A 232 3.22 16.40 -14.53
C ALA A 232 3.00 17.73 -15.28
N GLY A 233 1.86 17.86 -15.97
CA GLY A 233 1.47 19.11 -16.65
C GLY A 233 1.30 20.30 -15.71
N PHE A 234 0.95 20.07 -14.45
CA PHE A 234 0.89 21.10 -13.39
C PHE A 234 2.25 21.38 -12.76
N MET A 235 3.10 20.36 -12.66
CA MET A 235 4.42 20.44 -12.04
C MET A 235 5.51 21.04 -12.94
N HIS A 236 5.22 21.30 -14.22
CA HIS A 236 6.21 21.76 -15.17
C HIS A 236 6.76 23.16 -14.83
N PRO A 237 8.09 23.40 -14.80
CA PRO A 237 8.67 24.70 -14.41
C PRO A 237 8.21 25.91 -15.25
N LYS A 238 7.83 25.68 -16.51
CA LYS A 238 7.27 26.73 -17.40
C LYS A 238 5.75 26.90 -17.28
N ALA A 239 5.07 26.03 -16.54
CA ALA A 239 3.67 26.22 -16.21
C ALA A 239 3.64 27.23 -15.05
N ALA A 240 3.17 28.46 -15.30
CA ALA A 240 3.01 29.47 -14.26
C ALA A 240 2.14 28.89 -13.13
N MET A 241 2.77 28.41 -12.04
CA MET A 241 2.19 27.70 -10.89
C MET A 241 0.79 27.14 -11.15
N LYS A 242 0.65 26.20 -12.09
CA LYS A 242 -0.67 25.70 -12.48
C LYS A 242 -1.18 24.77 -11.38
N SER A 243 -2.43 24.96 -11.01
CA SER A 243 -3.22 23.98 -10.28
C SER A 243 -4.37 23.51 -11.16
N GLY A 244 -4.95 22.37 -10.80
CA GLY A 244 -6.14 21.87 -11.46
C GLY A 244 -6.63 20.59 -10.81
N VAL A 245 -7.56 19.93 -11.48
CA VAL A 245 -8.22 18.72 -10.99
C VAL A 245 -8.09 17.59 -12.00
N ILE A 246 -8.36 16.36 -11.56
CA ILE A 246 -8.56 15.22 -12.46
C ILE A 246 -9.88 15.35 -13.23
N THR A 247 -10.00 14.66 -14.36
CA THR A 247 -11.26 14.62 -15.13
C THR A 247 -12.20 13.54 -14.60
N ALA A 248 -13.45 13.57 -15.04
CA ALA A 248 -14.43 12.52 -14.72
C ALA A 248 -13.99 11.13 -15.22
N ASP A 249 -13.28 11.04 -16.34
CA ASP A 249 -12.78 9.76 -16.85
C ASP A 249 -11.58 9.26 -16.05
N MET A 250 -10.68 10.14 -15.62
CA MET A 250 -9.62 9.78 -14.67
C MET A 250 -10.19 9.29 -13.34
N LYS A 251 -11.28 9.89 -12.85
CA LYS A 251 -12.00 9.39 -11.65
C LYS A 251 -12.49 7.96 -11.86
N LYS A 252 -13.14 7.66 -12.99
CA LYS A 252 -13.60 6.28 -13.30
C LYS A 252 -12.43 5.30 -13.30
N GLN A 253 -11.30 5.70 -13.87
CA GLN A 253 -10.08 4.90 -13.88
C GLN A 253 -9.59 4.61 -12.46
N VAL A 254 -9.45 5.65 -11.63
CA VAL A 254 -9.04 5.55 -10.22
C VAL A 254 -9.95 4.59 -9.44
N ASN A 255 -11.26 4.73 -9.58
CA ASN A 255 -12.24 3.84 -8.94
C ASN A 255 -12.22 2.40 -9.50
N GLY A 256 -11.68 2.19 -10.69
CA GLY A 256 -11.71 0.94 -11.44
C GLY A 256 -10.35 0.29 -11.68
N TRP A 257 -9.31 0.60 -10.90
CA TRP A 257 -7.94 0.11 -11.16
C TRP A 257 -7.85 -1.42 -11.27
N GLN A 258 -8.54 -2.14 -10.38
CA GLN A 258 -8.58 -3.60 -10.41
C GLN A 258 -9.28 -4.12 -11.68
N ASP A 259 -10.38 -3.50 -12.09
CA ASP A 259 -11.17 -3.93 -13.25
C ASP A 259 -10.41 -3.68 -14.55
N LEU A 260 -9.75 -2.52 -14.68
CA LEU A 260 -8.87 -2.21 -15.80
C LEU A 260 -7.67 -3.16 -15.87
N SER A 261 -7.06 -3.46 -14.72
CA SER A 261 -5.96 -4.44 -14.64
C SER A 261 -6.43 -5.84 -15.05
N LYS A 262 -7.61 -6.27 -14.55
CA LYS A 262 -8.22 -7.56 -14.89
C LYS A 262 -8.52 -7.66 -16.38
N ALA A 263 -9.03 -6.60 -17.01
CA ALA A 263 -9.36 -6.60 -18.43
C ALA A 263 -8.11 -6.85 -19.29
N LEU A 264 -7.01 -6.13 -19.05
CA LEU A 264 -5.74 -6.36 -19.77
C LEU A 264 -5.18 -7.76 -19.57
N LEU A 265 -5.15 -8.24 -18.32
CA LEU A 265 -4.67 -9.60 -18.01
C LEU A 265 -5.54 -10.67 -18.68
N THR A 266 -6.85 -10.43 -18.83
CA THR A 266 -7.77 -11.34 -19.55
C THR A 266 -7.43 -11.42 -21.03
N MET A 267 -7.09 -10.29 -21.67
CA MET A 267 -6.69 -10.28 -23.08
C MET A 267 -5.43 -11.11 -23.32
N ASP A 268 -4.42 -10.97 -22.45
CA ASP A 268 -3.19 -11.76 -22.57
C ASP A 268 -3.45 -13.25 -22.36
N ALA A 269 -4.19 -13.60 -21.30
CA ALA A 269 -4.43 -14.99 -20.93
C ALA A 269 -5.15 -15.78 -22.03
N LEU A 270 -6.14 -15.17 -22.69
CA LEU A 270 -6.93 -15.82 -23.73
C LEU A 270 -6.22 -15.83 -25.09
N GLN A 271 -5.45 -14.79 -25.45
CA GLN A 271 -4.57 -14.84 -26.63
C GLN A 271 -3.47 -15.91 -26.51
N LEU A 272 -3.00 -16.18 -25.29
CA LEU A 272 -2.04 -17.24 -25.00
C LEU A 272 -2.62 -18.66 -25.18
N GLU A 273 -3.94 -18.86 -25.08
CA GLU A 273 -4.59 -20.16 -25.33
C GLU A 273 -4.78 -20.41 -26.85
N ASP A 274 -5.15 -19.41 -27.64
CA ASP A 274 -5.30 -19.55 -29.11
C ASP A 274 -3.98 -19.93 -29.80
N SER A 275 -2.85 -19.44 -29.29
CA SER A 275 -1.51 -19.77 -29.81
C SER A 275 -0.96 -21.11 -29.31
N LYS A 276 -1.41 -21.63 -28.16
CA LYS A 276 -0.95 -22.90 -27.57
C LYS A 276 -1.87 -24.09 -27.87
N SER A 277 -3.11 -23.85 -28.28
CA SER A 277 -4.10 -24.90 -28.58
C SER A 277 -3.99 -25.50 -30.00
N ALA A 278 -3.11 -24.97 -30.86
CA ALA A 278 -2.81 -25.56 -32.17
C ALA A 278 -2.08 -26.92 -32.11
N SER A 279 -1.76 -27.43 -30.91
CA SER A 279 -1.10 -28.73 -30.71
C SER A 279 -1.90 -29.66 -29.79
N LYS A 280 -2.50 -30.69 -30.42
CA LYS A 280 -2.94 -32.01 -29.90
C LYS A 280 -4.36 -32.12 -29.31
N ASN A 281 -5.22 -32.83 -30.07
CA ASN A 281 -6.21 -33.83 -29.65
C ASN A 281 -6.79 -33.68 -28.22
N LYS A 282 -7.47 -32.56 -27.95
CA LYS A 282 -8.31 -32.43 -26.76
C LYS A 282 -9.76 -32.22 -27.20
N LYS A 283 -10.68 -33.01 -26.65
CA LYS A 283 -12.13 -32.78 -26.81
C LYS A 283 -12.39 -31.32 -26.47
N VAL A 284 -12.88 -30.57 -27.44
CA VAL A 284 -13.22 -29.16 -27.29
C VAL A 284 -14.39 -29.07 -26.30
N ASP A 285 -14.15 -28.45 -25.14
CA ASP A 285 -15.22 -28.10 -24.21
C ASP A 285 -15.89 -26.82 -24.73
N THR A 286 -16.99 -27.02 -25.46
CA THR A 286 -17.75 -25.93 -26.09
C THR A 286 -18.31 -24.93 -25.09
N LYS A 287 -18.57 -25.35 -23.85
CA LYS A 287 -19.04 -24.45 -22.79
C LYS A 287 -17.91 -23.55 -22.31
N LYS A 288 -16.73 -24.12 -22.04
CA LYS A 288 -15.54 -23.35 -21.66
C LYS A 288 -15.18 -22.31 -22.73
N MET A 289 -15.19 -22.70 -24.01
CA MET A 289 -14.91 -21.77 -25.11
C MET A 289 -15.91 -20.61 -25.19
N ALA A 290 -17.20 -20.87 -24.98
CA ALA A 290 -18.22 -19.83 -24.98
C ALA A 290 -18.01 -18.84 -23.81
N GLU A 291 -17.67 -19.35 -22.62
CA GLU A 291 -17.36 -18.53 -21.44
C GLU A 291 -16.10 -17.66 -21.64
N GLU A 292 -15.06 -18.22 -22.26
CA GLU A 292 -13.81 -17.51 -22.58
C GLU A 292 -14.05 -16.43 -23.63
N LYS A 293 -14.80 -16.74 -24.70
CA LYS A 293 -15.18 -15.76 -25.72
C LYS A 293 -15.97 -14.59 -25.12
N ASN A 294 -16.98 -14.87 -24.30
CA ASN A 294 -17.77 -13.82 -23.64
C ASN A 294 -16.90 -12.96 -22.70
N SER A 295 -15.94 -13.59 -22.00
CA SER A 295 -15.00 -12.87 -21.11
C SER A 295 -14.06 -11.96 -21.89
N TRP A 296 -13.60 -12.41 -23.07
CA TRP A 296 -12.77 -11.62 -23.97
C TRP A 296 -13.54 -10.41 -24.52
N GLU A 297 -14.74 -10.63 -25.06
CA GLU A 297 -15.59 -9.56 -25.63
C GLU A 297 -15.94 -8.50 -24.57
N ALA A 298 -16.21 -8.92 -23.33
CA ALA A 298 -16.44 -8.00 -22.21
C ALA A 298 -15.17 -7.22 -21.82
N ALA A 299 -13.99 -7.86 -21.90
CA ALA A 299 -12.72 -7.24 -21.54
C ALA A 299 -12.19 -6.29 -22.62
N GLU A 300 -12.45 -6.54 -23.90
CA GLU A 300 -11.85 -5.85 -25.04
C GLU A 300 -11.98 -4.32 -24.94
N LYS A 301 -13.19 -3.83 -24.70
CA LYS A 301 -13.44 -2.37 -24.58
C LYS A 301 -12.67 -1.75 -23.43
N LEU A 302 -12.64 -2.41 -22.27
CA LEU A 302 -11.91 -1.93 -21.09
C LEU A 302 -10.39 -2.05 -21.28
N ALA A 303 -9.91 -3.08 -22.00
CA ALA A 303 -8.50 -3.29 -22.26
C ALA A 303 -7.91 -2.19 -23.16
N VAL A 304 -8.66 -1.70 -24.15
CA VAL A 304 -8.25 -0.56 -24.98
C VAL A 304 -8.07 0.71 -24.13
N GLU A 305 -8.98 0.97 -23.19
CA GLU A 305 -8.84 2.08 -22.24
C GLU A 305 -7.65 1.85 -21.30
N ALA A 306 -7.57 0.66 -20.71
CA ALA A 306 -6.54 0.29 -19.75
C ALA A 306 -5.12 0.36 -20.35
N ALA A 307 -4.92 -0.05 -21.60
CA ALA A 307 -3.62 0.04 -22.29
C ALA A 307 -3.11 1.49 -22.39
N LYS A 308 -4.03 2.46 -22.50
CA LYS A 308 -3.71 3.90 -22.55
C LYS A 308 -3.57 4.51 -21.16
N ALA A 309 -4.34 4.01 -20.20
CA ALA A 309 -4.47 4.66 -18.89
C ALA A 309 -3.57 4.06 -17.80
N VAL A 310 -3.36 2.75 -17.78
CA VAL A 310 -2.74 2.06 -16.63
C VAL A 310 -1.22 2.23 -16.63
N GLY A 311 -0.73 2.84 -15.54
CA GLY A 311 0.67 3.02 -15.18
C GLY A 311 1.34 1.69 -14.82
N ILE A 312 0.73 0.93 -13.92
CA ILE A 312 1.16 -0.40 -13.49
C ILE A 312 -0.08 -1.18 -13.09
N LEU A 313 -0.15 -2.46 -13.47
CA LEU A 313 -1.32 -3.29 -13.20
C LEU A 313 -1.27 -3.85 -11.78
N LEU A 314 -2.44 -3.92 -11.15
CA LEU A 314 -2.66 -4.79 -10.01
C LEU A 314 -2.68 -6.24 -10.49
N PHE A 315 -2.02 -7.13 -9.76
CA PHE A 315 -2.17 -8.56 -10.03
C PHE A 315 -3.59 -9.03 -9.66
N VAL A 316 -4.28 -9.67 -10.59
CA VAL A 316 -5.63 -10.22 -10.39
C VAL A 316 -5.63 -11.71 -10.70
N GLU A 317 -5.88 -12.53 -9.68
CA GLU A 317 -5.88 -14.01 -9.82
C GLU A 317 -7.13 -14.53 -10.53
N LYS A 318 -8.29 -13.85 -10.36
CA LYS A 318 -9.58 -14.26 -10.94
C LYS A 318 -9.70 -13.85 -12.41
N VAL A 319 -8.73 -14.24 -13.22
CA VAL A 319 -8.68 -14.06 -14.68
C VAL A 319 -8.83 -15.43 -15.34
N PRO A 320 -9.78 -15.63 -16.28
CA PRO A 320 -9.90 -16.88 -17.04
C PRO A 320 -8.58 -17.25 -17.71
N ALA A 321 -8.13 -18.50 -17.54
CA ALA A 321 -6.82 -18.99 -18.01
C ALA A 321 -5.60 -18.16 -17.54
N GLY A 322 -5.78 -17.28 -16.54
CA GLY A 322 -4.75 -16.39 -16.04
C GLY A 322 -3.72 -17.09 -15.14
N MET A 323 -2.64 -16.36 -14.85
CA MET A 323 -1.60 -16.83 -13.94
C MET A 323 -2.12 -16.90 -12.51
N THR A 324 -1.85 -18.01 -11.81
CA THR A 324 -2.17 -18.13 -10.38
C THR A 324 -1.24 -17.28 -9.53
N LYS A 325 -1.69 -16.92 -8.32
CA LYS A 325 -0.87 -16.19 -7.35
C LYS A 325 0.44 -16.91 -7.05
N ALA A 326 0.38 -18.22 -6.82
CA ALA A 326 1.55 -19.04 -6.54
C ALA A 326 2.56 -19.01 -7.69
N LYS A 327 2.09 -19.13 -8.94
CA LYS A 327 2.97 -19.10 -10.11
C LYS A 327 3.61 -17.72 -10.32
N ALA A 328 2.83 -16.65 -10.14
CA ALA A 328 3.34 -15.28 -10.26
C ALA A 328 4.39 -14.96 -9.19
N LEU A 329 4.20 -15.43 -7.95
CA LEU A 329 5.21 -15.29 -6.88
C LEU A 329 6.46 -16.13 -7.14
N GLN A 330 6.31 -17.34 -7.68
CA GLN A 330 7.45 -18.17 -8.08
C GLN A 330 8.32 -17.44 -9.11
N LEU A 331 7.70 -16.93 -10.19
CA LEU A 331 8.38 -16.13 -11.21
C LEU A 331 9.00 -14.86 -10.63
N PHE A 332 8.30 -14.17 -9.72
CA PHE A 332 8.84 -12.98 -9.07
C PHE A 332 10.15 -13.27 -8.33
N ARG A 333 10.19 -14.38 -7.59
CA ARG A 333 11.36 -14.82 -6.80
C ARG A 333 12.51 -15.38 -7.65
N GLY A 334 12.25 -15.71 -8.92
CA GLY A 334 13.25 -16.29 -9.83
C GLY A 334 13.41 -17.80 -9.69
N ASN A 335 12.38 -18.49 -9.15
CA ASN A 335 12.34 -19.94 -8.98
C ASN A 335 11.50 -20.64 -10.05
#